data_AF-A0A0F3RLN1-F1
#
_entry.id   AF-A0A0F3RLN1-F1
#
_cell.length_a   1.000
_cell.length_b   1.000
_cell.length_c   1.000
_cell.angle_alpha   90.00
_cell.angle_beta   90.00
_cell.angle_gamma   90.00
#
_symmetry.space_group_name_H-M   'P 1'
#
loop_
_entity.id
_entity.type
_entity.pdbx_description
1 polymer ?
#
loop_
_entity_poly.entity_id
_entity_poly.type
_entity_poly.pdbx_seq_one_letter_code
_entity_poly.pdbx_strand_id
1 'polypeptide(L)'
;MGNIGRSLQKFLKTQMKVMTRMEMAQGSGVSYTEVCALIAGAKPNPRVETVVKLANFFEKSVDEILNRKRKCTNTSISSGYIDPEKVNYHIKQFLLQFMQEKELRASELSTGLGHSIMAISDFMSGKKESIGSTILANLADQYGLSLHGIMNGELLTQEIAEEGNVFSRSEAQTTSQDIHVAIPPQTVVEHILAEGKKKLGQKESAVARVMAERQTDEETSRSSSMASRVMDKRTKDTTSKNRNL
;
A
#
# COMPACT_ATOMS: atom_id res chain seq x y z
N MET A 1 -1.97 4.36 17.79
CA MET A 1 -2.09 3.26 16.81
C MET A 1 -2.26 3.84 15.42
N GLY A 2 -1.42 3.44 14.45
CA GLY A 2 -1.49 3.93 13.09
C GLY A 2 -2.81 3.57 12.42
N ASN A 3 -3.63 4.56 12.07
CA ASN A 3 -4.88 4.33 11.35
C ASN A 3 -4.63 4.39 9.85
N ILE A 4 -4.10 3.29 9.31
CA ILE A 4 -3.82 3.12 7.88
C ILE A 4 -5.06 3.39 7.04
N GLY A 5 -6.23 2.92 7.50
CA GLY A 5 -7.50 3.16 6.82
C GLY A 5 -7.79 4.65 6.60
N ARG A 6 -7.52 5.52 7.58
CA ARG A 6 -7.68 6.97 7.42
C ARG A 6 -6.72 7.59 6.41
N SER A 7 -5.44 7.17 6.42
CA SER A 7 -4.48 7.66 5.43
C SER A 7 -4.87 7.26 4.02
N LEU A 8 -5.20 5.99 3.82
CA LEU A 8 -5.66 5.47 2.54
C LEU A 8 -6.97 6.15 2.10
N GLN A 9 -7.91 6.35 3.02
CA GLN A 9 -9.15 7.08 2.76
C GLN A 9 -8.87 8.50 2.23
N LYS A 10 -7.96 9.24 2.88
CA LYS A 10 -7.58 10.59 2.46
C LYS A 10 -6.97 10.60 1.06
N PHE A 11 -6.12 9.63 0.77
CA PHE A 11 -5.54 9.44 -0.56
C PHE A 11 -6.64 9.17 -1.61
N LEU A 12 -7.50 8.17 -1.38
CA LEU A 12 -8.57 7.81 -2.32
C LEU A 12 -9.57 8.94 -2.56
N LYS A 13 -9.95 9.70 -1.51
CA LYS A 13 -10.80 10.90 -1.67
C LYS A 13 -10.15 11.98 -2.53
N THR A 14 -8.83 12.07 -2.55
CA THR A 14 -8.10 13.00 -3.42
C THR A 14 -8.17 12.53 -4.88
N GLN A 15 -8.02 11.22 -5.11
CA GLN A 15 -8.15 10.61 -6.44
C GLN A 15 -9.57 10.71 -7.00
N MET A 16 -10.61 10.77 -6.15
CA MET A 16 -11.99 11.00 -6.58
C MET A 16 -12.23 12.30 -7.36
N LYS A 17 -11.30 13.26 -7.32
CA LYS A 17 -11.37 14.48 -8.13
C LYS A 17 -11.15 14.22 -9.62
N VAL A 18 -10.45 13.14 -9.97
CA VAL A 18 -10.04 12.83 -11.34
C VAL A 18 -10.61 11.50 -11.85
N MET A 19 -11.07 10.62 -10.97
CA MET A 19 -11.62 9.32 -11.33
C MET A 19 -12.81 8.90 -10.45
N THR A 20 -13.70 8.10 -11.02
CA THR A 20 -14.87 7.57 -10.32
C THR A 20 -14.52 6.35 -9.47
N ARG A 21 -15.43 5.98 -8.56
CA ARG A 21 -15.28 4.76 -7.74
C ARG A 21 -15.31 3.48 -8.59
N MET A 22 -16.06 3.51 -9.69
CA MET A 22 -16.17 2.36 -10.60
C MET A 22 -14.87 2.14 -11.35
N GLU A 23 -14.28 3.20 -11.91
CA GLU A 23 -12.98 3.14 -12.59
C GLU A 23 -11.87 2.67 -11.65
N MET A 24 -11.85 3.15 -10.40
CA MET A 24 -10.91 2.66 -9.39
C MET A 24 -11.07 1.15 -9.13
N ALA A 25 -12.30 0.68 -8.98
CA ALA A 25 -12.58 -0.72 -8.70
C ALA A 25 -12.14 -1.63 -9.86
N GLN A 26 -12.52 -1.27 -11.08
CA GLN A 26 -12.18 -2.01 -12.29
C GLN A 26 -10.68 -2.00 -12.55
N GLY A 27 -10.03 -0.84 -12.48
CA GLY A 27 -8.60 -0.70 -12.77
C GLY A 27 -7.69 -1.34 -11.73
N SER A 28 -8.09 -1.36 -10.44
CA SER A 28 -7.27 -1.97 -9.38
C SER A 28 -7.55 -3.46 -9.14
N GLY A 29 -8.63 -4.01 -9.69
CA GLY A 29 -9.07 -5.37 -9.35
C GLY A 29 -9.50 -5.53 -7.88
N VAL A 30 -9.90 -4.43 -7.25
CA VAL A 30 -10.53 -4.37 -5.91
C VAL A 30 -12.04 -4.23 -6.12
N SER A 31 -12.85 -4.96 -5.34
CA SER A 31 -14.31 -4.90 -5.52
C SER A 31 -14.85 -3.48 -5.29
N TYR A 32 -15.89 -3.12 -6.05
CA TYR A 32 -16.54 -1.82 -5.92
C TYR A 32 -17.02 -1.54 -4.49
N THR A 33 -17.54 -2.57 -3.81
CA THR A 33 -17.97 -2.49 -2.41
C THR A 33 -16.81 -2.18 -1.46
N GLU A 34 -15.65 -2.80 -1.66
CA GLU A 34 -14.46 -2.55 -0.85
C GLU A 34 -13.92 -1.13 -1.10
N VAL A 35 -13.85 -0.67 -2.35
CA VAL A 35 -13.48 0.72 -2.68
C VAL A 35 -14.42 1.71 -2.00
N CYS A 36 -15.73 1.47 -2.03
CA CYS A 36 -16.71 2.31 -1.35
C CYS A 36 -16.51 2.31 0.17
N ALA A 37 -16.27 1.15 0.78
CA ALA A 37 -16.02 1.01 2.22
C ALA A 37 -14.74 1.74 2.67
N LEU A 38 -13.67 1.68 1.86
CA LEU A 38 -12.42 2.40 2.10
C LEU A 38 -12.61 3.92 2.04
N ILE A 39 -13.31 4.42 1.02
CA ILE A 39 -13.62 5.85 0.86
C ILE A 39 -14.53 6.35 1.99
N ALA A 40 -15.48 5.53 2.44
CA ALA A 40 -16.34 5.83 3.58
C ALA A 40 -15.57 5.78 4.92
N GLY A 41 -14.39 5.15 4.96
CA GLY A 41 -13.62 4.95 6.20
C GLY A 41 -14.18 3.84 7.10
N ALA A 42 -15.05 2.98 6.55
CA ALA A 42 -15.64 1.84 7.26
C ALA A 42 -14.63 0.69 7.48
N LYS A 43 -13.46 0.76 6.84
CA LYS A 43 -12.39 -0.24 6.92
C LYS A 43 -11.12 0.40 7.51
N PRO A 44 -11.00 0.48 8.85
CA PRO A 44 -9.83 1.10 9.49
C PRO A 44 -8.54 0.29 9.31
N ASN A 45 -8.65 -1.02 9.07
CA ASN A 45 -7.54 -1.93 8.84
C ASN A 45 -7.78 -2.71 7.52
N PRO A 46 -7.45 -2.12 6.37
CA PRO A 46 -7.60 -2.79 5.09
C PRO A 46 -6.69 -4.02 5.01
N ARG A 47 -7.09 -5.00 4.20
CA ARG A 47 -6.25 -6.15 3.86
C ARG A 47 -5.01 -5.69 3.09
N VAL A 48 -3.88 -6.38 3.30
CA VAL A 48 -2.61 -5.97 2.70
C VAL A 48 -2.64 -6.08 1.17
N GLU A 49 -3.28 -7.13 0.66
CA GLU A 49 -3.47 -7.38 -0.77
C GLU A 49 -4.26 -6.24 -1.42
N THR A 50 -5.27 -5.70 -0.72
CA THR A 50 -6.05 -4.54 -1.18
C THR A 50 -5.18 -3.29 -1.28
N VAL A 51 -4.32 -3.05 -0.28
CA VAL A 51 -3.39 -1.91 -0.28
C VAL A 51 -2.40 -2.03 -1.45
N VAL A 52 -1.86 -3.24 -1.69
CA VAL A 52 -0.95 -3.51 -2.81
C VAL A 52 -1.62 -3.31 -4.16
N LYS A 53 -2.82 -3.85 -4.36
CA LYS A 53 -3.57 -3.68 -5.62
C LYS A 53 -3.80 -2.21 -5.96
N LEU A 54 -4.17 -1.40 -4.95
CA LEU A 54 -4.31 0.04 -5.12
C LEU A 54 -2.97 0.70 -5.42
N ALA A 55 -1.90 0.37 -4.69
CA ALA A 55 -0.55 0.91 -4.93
C ALA A 55 -0.09 0.67 -6.37
N ASN A 56 -0.24 -0.57 -6.86
CA ASN A 56 0.09 -0.95 -8.23
C ASN A 56 -0.73 -0.18 -9.25
N PHE A 57 -2.05 -0.05 -9.05
CA PHE A 57 -2.94 0.68 -9.95
C PHE A 57 -2.57 2.16 -10.07
N PHE A 58 -2.20 2.79 -8.96
CA PHE A 58 -1.79 4.19 -8.95
C PHE A 58 -0.31 4.40 -9.28
N GLU A 59 0.44 3.33 -9.58
CA GLU A 59 1.88 3.35 -9.86
C GLU A 59 2.68 4.08 -8.77
N LYS A 60 2.28 3.89 -7.51
CA LYS A 60 2.86 4.53 -6.33
C LYS A 60 3.36 3.49 -5.34
N SER A 61 4.36 3.86 -4.53
CA SER A 61 4.77 2.99 -3.43
C SER A 61 3.66 2.89 -2.37
N VAL A 62 3.68 1.78 -1.62
CA VAL A 62 2.71 1.56 -0.53
C VAL A 62 2.82 2.68 0.51
N ASP A 63 4.05 3.10 0.81
CA ASP A 63 4.33 4.20 1.74
C ASP A 63 3.71 5.53 1.29
N GLU A 64 3.71 5.80 -0.01
CA GLU A 64 3.15 7.03 -0.58
C GLU A 64 1.62 7.06 -0.48
N ILE A 65 0.93 5.98 -0.87
CA ILE A 65 -0.54 5.93 -0.78
C ILE A 65 -1.04 5.94 0.67
N LEU A 66 -0.21 5.49 1.61
CA LEU A 66 -0.47 5.55 3.05
C LEU A 66 0.01 6.85 3.69
N ASN A 67 0.56 7.78 2.91
CA ASN A 67 1.09 9.06 3.35
C ASN A 67 2.04 8.91 4.56
N ARG A 68 2.85 7.85 4.57
CA ARG A 68 3.87 7.62 5.58
C ARG A 68 5.03 8.56 5.27
N LYS A 69 5.21 9.58 6.11
CA LYS A 69 6.38 10.47 6.02
C LYS A 69 7.62 9.59 6.19
N ARG A 70 8.41 9.46 5.11
CA ARG A 70 9.60 8.61 5.07
C ARG A 70 10.50 8.92 6.27
N LYS A 71 10.48 8.04 7.27
CA LYS A 71 11.61 7.84 8.19
C LYS A 71 12.58 6.79 7.64
N CYS A 72 12.36 6.32 6.42
CA CYS A 72 13.13 5.26 5.79
C CYS A 72 14.50 5.81 5.41
N THR A 73 15.55 5.32 6.07
CA THR A 73 16.92 5.74 5.84
C THR A 73 17.56 5.07 4.62
N ASN A 74 16.97 4.02 4.02
CA ASN A 74 17.79 3.17 3.14
C ASN A 74 17.13 2.47 1.93
N THR A 75 16.09 3.04 1.32
CA THR A 75 15.68 2.54 -0.02
C THR A 75 15.40 3.68 -0.98
N SER A 76 16.24 3.78 -2.02
CA SER A 76 15.84 4.36 -3.30
C SER A 76 14.44 3.84 -3.62
N ILE A 77 13.46 4.73 -3.66
CA ILE A 77 12.04 4.42 -3.75
C ILE A 77 11.82 3.58 -5.01
N SER A 78 11.90 2.26 -4.89
CA SER A 78 11.54 1.37 -5.98
C SER A 78 10.02 1.42 -5.97
N SER A 79 9.45 2.28 -6.81
CA SER A 79 8.06 2.13 -7.23
C SER A 79 8.04 0.89 -8.12
N GLY A 80 7.86 -0.26 -7.49
CA GLY A 80 7.81 -1.56 -8.14
C GLY A 80 6.37 -2.05 -8.26
N TYR A 81 6.13 -2.90 -9.24
CA TYR A 81 4.92 -3.72 -9.22
C TYR A 81 5.12 -4.83 -8.18
N ILE A 82 4.20 -4.90 -7.19
CA ILE A 82 4.20 -5.99 -6.21
C ILE A 82 3.14 -7.01 -6.62
N ASP A 83 3.52 -8.28 -6.73
CA ASP A 83 2.57 -9.36 -6.98
C ASP A 83 1.63 -9.55 -5.76
N PRO A 84 0.31 -9.26 -5.88
CA PRO A 84 -0.62 -9.36 -4.76
C PRO A 84 -0.77 -10.78 -4.21
N GLU A 85 -0.49 -11.81 -5.01
CA GLU A 85 -0.62 -13.21 -4.59
C GLU A 85 0.55 -13.67 -3.74
N LYS A 86 1.73 -13.06 -3.93
CA LYS A 86 2.96 -13.40 -3.19
C LYS A 86 3.21 -12.53 -1.98
N VAL A 87 2.42 -11.47 -1.78
CA VAL A 87 2.67 -10.50 -0.70
C VAL A 87 2.72 -11.15 0.68
N ASN A 88 1.81 -12.07 1.01
CA ASN A 88 1.81 -12.75 2.30
C ASN A 88 3.03 -13.66 2.47
N TYR A 89 3.47 -14.30 1.39
CA TYR A 89 4.70 -15.08 1.40
C TYR A 89 5.92 -14.20 1.66
N HIS A 90 6.05 -13.06 0.97
CA HIS A 90 7.15 -12.10 1.20
C HIS A 90 7.16 -11.58 2.63
N ILE A 91 6.00 -11.18 3.15
CA ILE A 91 5.86 -10.72 4.54
C ILE A 91 6.30 -11.81 5.52
N LYS A 92 5.92 -13.07 5.27
CA LYS A 92 6.29 -14.19 6.14
C LYS A 92 7.80 -14.43 6.13
N GLN A 93 8.44 -14.40 4.97
CA GLN A 93 9.90 -14.51 4.86
C GLN A 93 10.61 -13.36 5.57
N PHE A 94 10.13 -12.13 5.35
CA PHE A 94 10.65 -10.95 6.03
C PHE A 94 10.55 -11.08 7.55
N LEU A 95 9.39 -11.48 8.09
CA LEU A 95 9.20 -11.64 9.53
C LEU A 95 10.09 -12.75 10.12
N LEU A 96 10.29 -13.87 9.40
CA LEU A 96 11.21 -14.92 9.83
C LEU A 96 12.63 -14.39 9.96
N GLN A 97 13.13 -13.72 8.92
CA GLN A 97 14.47 -13.13 8.93
C GLN A 97 14.60 -12.07 10.03
N PHE A 98 13.63 -11.16 10.12
CA PHE A 98 13.63 -10.07 11.09
C PHE A 98 13.64 -10.58 12.55
N MET A 99 12.83 -11.60 12.86
CA MET A 99 12.81 -12.21 14.19
C MET A 99 14.12 -12.92 14.52
N GLN A 100 14.75 -13.57 13.54
CA GLN A 100 16.04 -14.22 13.71
C GLN A 100 17.15 -13.19 13.97
N GLU A 101 17.22 -12.11 13.17
CA GLU A 101 18.24 -11.06 13.30
C GLU A 101 18.13 -10.26 14.60
N LYS A 102 16.91 -10.06 15.12
CA LYS A 102 16.67 -9.34 16.38
C LYS A 102 16.58 -10.25 17.60
N GLU A 103 16.73 -11.56 17.42
CA GLU A 103 16.56 -12.58 18.47
C GLU A 103 15.21 -12.47 19.22
N LEU A 104 14.14 -12.15 18.49
CA LEU A 104 12.79 -11.94 19.04
C LEU A 104 11.86 -13.12 18.76
N ARG A 105 11.00 -13.46 19.72
CA ARG A 105 9.87 -14.38 19.49
C ARG A 105 8.70 -13.65 18.84
N ALA A 106 7.89 -14.38 18.06
CA ALA A 106 6.69 -13.83 17.42
C ALA A 106 5.72 -13.16 18.42
N SER A 107 5.60 -13.71 19.62
CA SER A 107 4.80 -13.15 20.71
C SER A 107 5.33 -11.79 21.18
N GLU A 108 6.65 -11.69 21.40
CA GLU A 108 7.34 -10.48 21.86
C GLU A 108 7.28 -9.38 20.79
N LEU A 109 7.46 -9.76 19.53
CA LEU A 109 7.29 -8.82 18.42
C LEU A 109 5.86 -8.29 18.37
N SER A 110 4.86 -9.16 18.53
CA SER A 110 3.46 -8.76 18.44
C SER A 110 3.04 -7.82 19.59
N THR A 111 3.44 -8.13 20.83
CA THR A 111 3.16 -7.29 21.99
C THR A 111 3.96 -5.99 21.98
N GLY A 112 5.21 -6.03 21.53
CA GLY A 112 6.05 -4.84 21.33
C GLY A 112 5.45 -3.83 20.35
N LEU A 113 4.67 -4.31 19.37
CA LEU A 113 3.92 -3.48 18.41
C LEU A 113 2.54 -3.01 18.92
N GLY A 114 2.16 -3.39 20.14
CA GLY A 114 0.86 -3.08 20.75
C GLY A 114 -0.30 -3.91 20.23
N HIS A 115 -0.05 -5.13 19.73
CA HIS A 115 -1.08 -6.05 19.24
C HIS A 115 -1.21 -7.30 20.12
N SER A 116 -2.26 -8.10 19.88
CA SER A 116 -2.44 -9.37 20.57
C SER A 116 -1.21 -10.27 20.41
N ILE A 117 -0.81 -10.95 21.47
CA ILE A 117 0.31 -11.91 21.48
C ILE A 117 0.22 -12.96 20.36
N MET A 118 -1.01 -13.29 19.93
CA MET A 118 -1.25 -14.29 18.90
C MET A 118 -1.21 -13.74 17.48
N ALA A 119 -1.27 -12.42 17.27
CA ALA A 119 -1.52 -11.85 15.95
C ALA A 119 -0.45 -12.20 14.91
N ILE A 120 0.84 -12.16 15.30
CA ILE A 120 1.95 -12.61 14.45
C ILE A 120 2.06 -14.14 14.48
N SER A 121 1.93 -14.78 15.66
CA SER A 121 2.06 -16.24 15.80
C SER A 121 1.05 -17.02 14.93
N ASP A 122 -0.21 -16.58 14.86
CA ASP A 122 -1.25 -17.21 14.05
C ASP A 122 -0.99 -17.03 12.55
N PHE A 123 -0.44 -15.89 12.14
CA PHE A 123 0.00 -15.66 10.77
C PHE A 123 1.18 -16.56 10.40
N MET A 124 2.20 -16.64 11.26
CA MET A 124 3.38 -17.47 11.02
C MET A 124 3.06 -18.97 10.95
N SER A 125 2.14 -19.44 11.78
CA SER A 125 1.66 -20.83 11.79
C SER A 125 0.70 -21.15 10.63
N GLY A 126 0.26 -20.17 9.86
CA GLY A 126 -0.71 -20.35 8.77
C GLY A 126 -2.17 -20.51 9.24
N LYS A 127 -2.44 -20.36 10.54
CA LYS A 127 -3.82 -20.28 11.06
C LYS A 127 -4.56 -19.07 10.52
N LYS A 128 -3.82 -17.98 10.23
CA LYS A 128 -4.33 -16.79 9.57
C LYS A 128 -3.60 -16.58 8.25
N GLU A 129 -4.37 -16.45 7.18
CA GLU A 129 -3.83 -16.30 5.81
C GLU A 129 -3.09 -14.97 5.59
N SER A 130 -3.57 -13.89 6.22
CA SER A 130 -3.07 -12.52 5.99
C SER A 130 -2.88 -11.77 7.30
N ILE A 131 -1.79 -11.03 7.39
CA ILE A 131 -1.50 -10.18 8.55
C ILE A 131 -2.27 -8.85 8.41
N GLY A 132 -2.66 -8.24 9.55
CA GLY A 132 -3.31 -6.92 9.49
C GLY A 132 -2.32 -5.87 9.00
N SER A 133 -2.74 -5.01 8.06
CA SER A 133 -1.88 -3.93 7.55
C SER A 133 -1.37 -3.02 8.68
N THR A 134 -2.20 -2.77 9.72
CA THR A 134 -1.80 -2.00 10.91
C THR A 134 -0.59 -2.58 11.64
N ILE A 135 -0.46 -3.92 11.71
CA ILE A 135 0.69 -4.56 12.35
C ILE A 135 1.96 -4.24 11.56
N LEU A 136 1.90 -4.39 10.24
CA LEU A 136 3.02 -4.08 9.36
C LEU A 136 3.41 -2.62 9.40
N ALA A 137 2.45 -1.68 9.39
CA ALA A 137 2.81 -0.26 9.46
C ALA A 137 3.43 0.10 10.80
N ASN A 138 2.91 -0.42 11.91
CA ASN A 138 3.54 -0.19 13.21
C ASN A 138 4.97 -0.73 13.24
N LEU A 139 5.20 -1.93 12.68
CA LEU A 139 6.53 -2.53 12.57
C LEU A 139 7.45 -1.65 11.74
N ALA A 140 6.98 -1.24 10.57
CA ALA A 140 7.75 -0.40 9.69
C ALA A 140 8.00 1.01 10.28
N ASP A 141 7.07 1.56 11.05
CA ASP A 141 7.22 2.86 11.72
C ASP A 141 8.22 2.79 12.88
N GLN A 142 8.21 1.69 13.63
CA GLN A 142 9.09 1.48 14.78
C GLN A 142 10.55 1.24 14.36
N TYR A 143 10.77 0.55 13.23
CA TYR A 143 12.11 0.17 12.77
C TYR A 143 12.57 0.93 11.52
N GLY A 144 11.86 1.99 11.10
CA GLY A 144 12.26 2.82 9.96
C GLY A 144 12.23 2.10 8.60
N LEU A 145 11.35 1.09 8.45
CA LEU A 145 11.30 0.24 7.25
C LEU A 145 10.34 0.76 6.19
N SER A 146 10.61 0.40 4.94
CA SER A 146 9.72 0.59 3.79
C SER A 146 8.64 -0.51 3.78
N LEU A 147 7.35 -0.14 3.80
CA LEU A 147 6.28 -1.15 3.62
C LEU A 147 6.32 -1.73 2.22
N HIS A 148 6.64 -0.90 1.22
CA HIS A 148 6.78 -1.37 -0.15
C HIS A 148 7.87 -2.44 -0.25
N GLY A 149 9.03 -2.20 0.37
CA GLY A 149 10.15 -3.16 0.38
C GLY A 149 9.78 -4.49 1.02
N ILE A 150 9.17 -4.46 2.22
CA ILE A 150 8.69 -5.67 2.91
C ILE A 150 7.73 -6.48 2.02
N MET A 151 6.78 -5.80 1.39
CA MET A 151 5.77 -6.44 0.54
C MET A 151 6.32 -6.93 -0.80
N ASN A 152 7.39 -6.30 -1.29
CA ASN A 152 8.08 -6.69 -2.52
C ASN A 152 9.11 -7.81 -2.30
N GLY A 153 9.36 -8.19 -1.05
CA GLY A 153 10.36 -9.21 -0.71
C GLY A 153 11.80 -8.68 -0.73
N GLU A 154 12.00 -7.37 -0.58
CA GLU A 154 13.32 -6.82 -0.30
C GLU A 154 13.76 -7.34 1.07
N LEU A 155 14.73 -8.26 1.06
CA LEU A 155 15.32 -8.81 2.28
C LEU A 155 16.14 -7.73 2.99
N LEU A 156 16.41 -7.95 4.27
CA LEU A 156 17.31 -7.10 5.06
C LEU A 156 18.75 -7.29 4.54
N THR A 157 19.11 -6.65 3.43
CA THR A 157 20.51 -6.52 3.05
C THR A 157 21.13 -5.49 4.00
N GLN A 158 21.89 -6.02 4.96
CA GLN A 158 22.64 -5.35 6.03
C GLN A 158 22.87 -3.84 5.85
N GLU A 159 22.10 -3.04 6.60
CA GLU A 159 22.49 -1.71 7.12
C GLU A 159 21.41 -1.16 8.09
N ILE A 160 20.90 -2.03 8.99
CA ILE A 160 20.13 -1.58 10.17
C ILE A 160 20.94 -1.87 11.43
N ALA A 161 22.21 -1.49 11.39
CA ALA A 161 23.01 -1.29 12.58
C ALA A 161 22.88 0.19 12.95
N GLU A 162 22.51 0.43 14.21
CA GLU A 162 22.54 1.74 14.86
C GLU A 162 21.47 2.74 14.44
N GLU A 163 20.28 2.63 15.03
CA GLU A 163 19.67 3.77 15.74
C GLU A 163 18.45 3.33 16.55
N GLY A 164 18.45 3.68 17.85
CA GLY A 164 17.23 3.78 18.64
C GLY A 164 16.92 2.66 19.62
N ASN A 165 17.89 2.20 20.41
CA ASN A 165 17.58 1.54 21.68
C ASN A 165 17.01 2.58 22.68
N VAL A 166 15.74 2.95 22.50
CA VAL A 166 14.92 3.66 23.50
C VAL A 166 13.85 2.68 23.99
N PHE A 167 14.29 1.53 24.50
CA PHE A 167 13.49 0.75 25.42
C PHE A 167 14.11 0.90 26.80
N SER A 168 13.69 1.94 27.51
CA SER A 168 14.08 2.19 28.89
C SER A 168 13.59 1.04 29.77
N ARG A 169 14.48 0.07 30.00
CA ARG A 169 14.33 -0.92 31.05
C ARG A 169 14.93 -0.33 32.33
N SER A 170 14.07 0.15 33.21
CA SER A 170 14.43 0.48 34.58
C SER A 170 14.66 -0.82 35.33
N GLU A 171 15.91 -1.19 35.61
CA GLU A 171 16.26 -2.10 36.71
C GLU A 171 17.76 -2.02 37.07
N ALA A 172 18.00 -1.46 38.27
CA ALA A 172 18.98 -1.77 39.32
C ALA A 172 20.53 -1.72 39.11
N GLN A 173 21.16 -1.22 40.19
CA GLN A 173 22.57 -1.24 40.56
C GLN A 173 23.25 -2.62 40.46
N THR A 174 24.55 -2.68 40.12
CA THR A 174 25.66 -3.02 41.06
C THR A 174 27.04 -3.15 40.35
N THR A 175 28.05 -2.68 41.09
CA THR A 175 29.52 -2.87 41.11
C THR A 175 30.28 -3.88 40.21
N SER A 176 31.40 -3.34 39.69
CA SER A 176 32.81 -3.82 39.76
C SER A 176 33.44 -4.79 38.74
N GLN A 177 34.60 -4.31 38.26
CA GLN A 177 35.89 -4.95 37.96
C GLN A 177 36.25 -5.42 36.53
N ASP A 178 37.26 -4.70 36.01
CA ASP A 178 38.44 -5.04 35.18
C ASP A 178 38.55 -6.43 34.54
N ILE A 179 38.97 -6.47 33.25
CA ILE A 179 40.33 -6.83 32.80
C ILE A 179 40.41 -6.81 31.25
N HIS A 180 41.57 -6.32 30.77
CA HIS A 180 42.12 -6.33 29.40
C HIS A 180 41.86 -7.58 28.52
N VAL A 181 41.82 -7.39 27.18
CA VAL A 181 42.86 -7.77 26.19
C VAL A 181 42.30 -7.70 24.75
N ALA A 182 43.16 -7.24 23.85
CA ALA A 182 42.97 -6.92 22.44
C ALA A 182 42.61 -8.10 21.51
N ILE A 183 42.06 -7.78 20.32
CA ILE A 183 42.50 -8.14 18.95
C ILE A 183 41.49 -7.54 17.93
N PRO A 184 41.92 -6.81 16.89
CA PRO A 184 41.10 -6.51 15.72
C PRO A 184 41.53 -7.35 14.49
N PRO A 185 40.58 -7.73 13.62
CA PRO A 185 40.86 -7.83 12.19
C PRO A 185 39.85 -6.99 11.40
N GLN A 186 40.32 -5.93 10.75
CA GLN A 186 40.65 -5.90 9.32
C GLN A 186 39.43 -5.89 8.40
N THR A 187 39.13 -4.68 7.97
CA THR A 187 38.33 -4.27 6.84
C THR A 187 38.89 -4.85 5.54
N VAL A 188 38.07 -5.56 4.77
CA VAL A 188 38.31 -5.81 3.34
C VAL A 188 37.05 -5.38 2.60
N VAL A 189 37.09 -4.17 2.05
CA VAL A 189 36.16 -3.66 1.05
C VAL A 189 36.91 -3.73 -0.26
N GLU A 190 36.44 -4.51 -1.23
CA GLU A 190 36.73 -4.25 -2.64
C GLU A 190 35.77 -5.00 -3.59
N HIS A 191 35.26 -4.22 -4.55
CA HIS A 191 34.71 -4.58 -5.86
C HIS A 191 33.45 -5.49 -5.90
N ILE A 192 32.37 -5.14 -6.62
CA ILE A 192 32.32 -4.99 -8.08
C ILE A 192 31.15 -4.05 -8.48
N LEU A 193 31.48 -3.00 -9.23
CA LEU A 193 30.60 -2.32 -10.18
C LEU A 193 30.70 -3.06 -11.52
N ALA A 194 29.57 -3.39 -12.16
CA ALA A 194 29.35 -3.17 -13.60
C ALA A 194 27.98 -3.67 -14.09
N GLU A 195 27.26 -2.72 -14.69
CA GLU A 195 26.52 -2.82 -15.94
C GLU A 195 25.27 -3.71 -16.07
N GLY A 196 24.15 -3.02 -16.32
CA GLY A 196 22.92 -3.61 -16.82
C GLY A 196 21.90 -2.59 -17.32
N LYS A 197 22.31 -1.53 -18.04
CA LYS A 197 21.38 -0.65 -18.75
C LYS A 197 20.78 -1.39 -19.95
N LYS A 198 19.55 -1.92 -19.81
CA LYS A 198 18.72 -2.30 -20.95
C LYS A 198 17.31 -1.71 -20.83
N LYS A 199 17.08 -0.71 -21.69
CA LYS A 199 15.82 -0.31 -22.35
C LYS A 199 14.54 -0.46 -21.51
N LEU A 200 14.23 0.59 -20.74
CA LEU A 200 12.87 0.86 -20.29
C LEU A 200 12.09 1.44 -21.49
N GLY A 201 11.40 0.57 -22.23
CA GLY A 201 10.34 1.02 -23.13
C GLY A 201 9.31 1.78 -22.30
N GLN A 202 8.91 2.96 -22.78
CA GLN A 202 7.87 3.78 -22.18
C GLN A 202 6.59 2.93 -22.02
N LYS A 203 6.35 2.46 -20.80
CA LYS A 203 5.04 1.95 -20.40
C LYS A 203 4.21 3.19 -20.12
N GLU A 204 3.37 3.56 -21.07
CA GLU A 204 2.32 4.54 -20.82
C GLU A 204 1.48 4.06 -19.62
N SER A 205 1.44 4.93 -18.61
CA SER A 205 0.70 4.76 -17.37
C SER A 205 -0.75 4.39 -17.67
N ALA A 206 -1.32 3.46 -16.91
CA ALA A 206 -2.74 3.10 -17.06
C ALA A 206 -3.66 4.33 -16.91
N VAL A 207 -3.24 5.32 -16.11
CA VAL A 207 -3.92 6.61 -15.96
C VAL A 207 -3.90 7.43 -17.26
N ALA A 208 -2.79 7.39 -18.01
CA ALA A 208 -2.69 8.07 -19.30
C ALA A 208 -3.61 7.44 -20.34
N ARG A 209 -3.79 6.10 -20.32
CA ARG A 209 -4.71 5.40 -21.23
C ARG A 209 -6.17 5.77 -20.98
N VAL A 210 -6.60 5.81 -19.72
CA VAL A 210 -7.98 6.19 -19.35
C VAL A 210 -8.27 7.66 -19.67
N MET A 211 -7.27 8.54 -19.54
CA MET A 211 -7.43 9.96 -19.92
C MET A 211 -7.42 10.16 -21.45
N ALA A 212 -6.72 9.34 -22.21
CA ALA A 212 -6.67 9.41 -23.68
C ALA A 212 -8.00 8.97 -24.32
N GLU A 213 -8.67 7.93 -23.80
CA GLU A 213 -10.00 7.49 -24.30
C GLU A 213 -11.08 8.58 -24.15
N ARG A 214 -10.99 9.43 -23.12
CA ARG A 214 -11.95 10.54 -22.93
C ARG A 214 -11.80 11.67 -23.94
N GLN A 215 -10.63 11.85 -24.57
CA GLN A 215 -10.45 12.88 -25.59
C GLN A 215 -11.01 12.46 -26.96
N THR A 216 -11.02 11.16 -27.28
CA THR A 216 -11.53 10.65 -28.56
C THR A 216 -13.05 10.64 -28.66
N ASP A 217 -13.77 10.51 -27.53
CA ASP A 217 -15.23 10.57 -27.50
C ASP A 217 -15.78 12.01 -27.64
N GLU A 218 -14.97 13.01 -27.29
CA GLU A 218 -15.36 14.42 -27.38
C GLU A 218 -15.19 14.98 -28.81
N GLU A 219 -14.25 14.46 -29.60
CA GLU A 219 -14.10 14.81 -31.03
C GLU A 219 -15.17 14.15 -31.91
N THR A 220 -15.58 12.91 -31.60
CA THR A 220 -16.60 12.20 -32.38
C THR A 220 -17.99 12.82 -32.19
N SER A 221 -18.24 13.46 -31.04
CA SER A 221 -19.53 14.10 -30.73
C SER A 221 -19.72 15.48 -31.37
N ARG A 222 -18.66 16.09 -31.94
CA ARG A 222 -18.74 17.40 -32.61
C ARG A 222 -19.00 17.34 -34.12
N SER A 223 -18.96 16.16 -34.73
CA SER A 223 -19.13 16.01 -36.20
C SER A 223 -20.53 15.59 -36.66
N SER A 224 -21.53 15.52 -35.75
CA SER A 224 -22.89 15.05 -36.04
C SER A 224 -23.94 16.16 -35.80
N SER A 225 -23.84 17.26 -36.55
CA SER A 225 -24.84 18.34 -36.58
C SER A 225 -25.30 18.61 -38.01
N MET A 226 -26.00 17.63 -38.60
CA MET A 226 -26.71 17.77 -39.89
C MET A 226 -27.90 16.80 -39.93
N ALA A 227 -28.86 16.93 -39.00
CA ALA A 227 -30.18 16.30 -39.13
C ALA A 227 -31.25 17.04 -38.30
N SER A 228 -31.39 18.34 -38.55
CA SER A 228 -32.62 19.07 -38.23
C SER A 228 -33.55 19.01 -39.43
N ARG A 229 -34.64 18.24 -39.36
CA ARG A 229 -35.96 18.58 -39.92
C ARG A 229 -36.97 17.44 -39.77
N VAL A 230 -38.22 17.85 -39.56
CA VAL A 230 -39.48 17.08 -39.64
C VAL A 230 -39.71 16.18 -38.40
N MET A 231 -40.62 16.48 -37.47
CA MET A 231 -42.06 16.60 -37.68
C MET A 231 -42.71 17.49 -36.62
N ASP A 232 -43.39 18.52 -37.10
CA ASP A 232 -44.36 19.32 -36.37
C ASP A 232 -45.76 19.00 -36.94
N LYS A 233 -46.81 19.16 -36.13
CA LYS A 233 -48.25 18.89 -36.36
C LYS A 233 -48.78 17.51 -35.97
N ARG A 234 -49.59 17.46 -34.90
CA ARG A 234 -51.05 17.67 -34.99
C ARG A 234 -51.70 17.72 -33.60
N THR A 235 -52.04 18.92 -33.17
CA THR A 235 -53.13 19.17 -32.21
C THR A 235 -54.48 18.92 -32.89
N LYS A 236 -55.38 18.17 -32.25
CA LYS A 236 -56.76 18.60 -31.92
C LYS A 236 -57.63 17.47 -31.36
N ASP A 237 -58.37 17.85 -30.32
CA ASP A 237 -59.71 17.41 -29.92
C ASP A 237 -59.95 15.95 -29.51
N THR A 238 -60.28 15.76 -28.22
CA THR A 238 -61.68 15.48 -27.84
C THR A 238 -61.89 15.59 -26.32
N THR A 239 -62.96 16.30 -26.01
CA THR A 239 -63.50 16.63 -24.69
C THR A 239 -64.65 15.69 -24.35
N SER A 240 -64.66 15.06 -23.17
CA SER A 240 -65.90 14.63 -22.46
C SER A 240 -65.55 13.97 -21.11
N LYS A 241 -65.79 14.63 -19.97
CA LYS A 241 -67.01 14.58 -19.11
C LYS A 241 -67.37 13.20 -18.53
N ASN A 242 -67.21 13.07 -17.20
CA ASN A 242 -68.15 12.51 -16.18
C ASN A 242 -67.30 12.02 -14.98
N ARG A 243 -67.33 12.59 -13.77
CA ARG A 243 -68.39 12.78 -12.74
C ARG A 243 -69.00 11.47 -12.23
N ASN A 244 -68.56 11.02 -11.04
CA ASN A 244 -69.34 10.78 -9.81
C ASN A 244 -68.54 9.86 -8.86
N LEU A 245 -68.28 10.35 -7.64
CA LEU A 245 -68.83 9.90 -6.34
C LEU A 245 -68.24 8.57 -5.87
#